data_AF-A0A966GR50-F1
#
_entry.id   AF-A0A966GR50-F1
#
_cell.length_a   1.000
_cell.length_b   1.000
_cell.length_c   1.000
_cell.angle_alpha   90.00
_cell.angle_beta   90.00
_cell.angle_gamma   90.00
#
_symmetry.space_group_name_H-M   'P 1'
#
loop_
_entity.id
_entity.type
_entity.pdbx_description
1 polymer ?
#
loop_
_entity_poly.entity_id
_entity_poly.type
_entity_poly.pdbx_seq_one_letter_code
_entity_poly.pdbx_strand_id
1 'polypeptide(L)'
;MELNTANPHCFTYQTEELLIELLGGIRIEGLDRMRVTIKVTVINRKHSGYLSNPELAGLSVKHNLDLYNDTQVEKFVRRVLEKLETGSIALTKAIADITSQLEQYRLTQLDKQETRKEKALSKEEREDAIQFLEKLDLLNRTNELLGKSGVIGEETNRLLMYLIFSSRKREHPCSS
;
A
#
# COMPACT_ATOMS: atom_id res chain seq x y z
N MET A 1 -8.51 17.25 -11.61
CA MET A 1 -9.39 16.74 -10.52
C MET A 1 -8.45 16.11 -9.50
N GLU A 2 -8.91 15.68 -8.32
CA GLU A 2 -8.00 15.21 -7.27
C GLU A 2 -8.24 13.72 -6.95
N LEU A 3 -7.15 12.99 -6.79
CA LEU A 3 -7.13 11.59 -6.38
C LEU A 3 -7.30 11.52 -4.86
N ASN A 4 -8.44 11.00 -4.42
CA ASN A 4 -8.68 10.76 -3.01
C ASN A 4 -7.94 9.50 -2.55
N THR A 5 -6.96 9.70 -1.66
CA THR A 5 -6.10 8.66 -1.08
C THR A 5 -6.42 8.38 0.40
N ALA A 6 -7.56 8.85 0.92
CA ALA A 6 -7.94 8.69 2.32
C ALA A 6 -8.09 7.23 2.76
N ASN A 7 -8.50 6.34 1.84
CA ASN A 7 -8.54 4.90 2.08
C ASN A 7 -7.33 4.22 1.40
N PRO A 8 -6.35 3.70 2.16
CA PRO A 8 -5.17 3.01 1.62
C PRO A 8 -5.50 1.79 0.74
N HIS A 9 -6.69 1.20 0.90
CA HIS A 9 -7.12 0.02 0.16
C HIS A 9 -7.93 0.36 -1.10
N CYS A 10 -8.35 1.61 -1.27
CA CYS A 10 -9.11 2.03 -2.43
C CYS A 10 -8.94 3.53 -2.68
N PHE A 11 -8.16 3.89 -3.70
CA PHE A 11 -8.09 5.29 -4.12
C PHE A 11 -9.19 5.58 -5.13
N THR A 12 -9.75 6.77 -5.06
CA THR A 12 -10.89 7.16 -5.92
C THR A 12 -10.60 8.44 -6.65
N TYR A 13 -10.94 8.49 -7.93
CA TYR A 13 -10.80 9.65 -8.79
C TYR A 13 -12.09 9.80 -9.58
N GLN A 14 -12.78 10.91 -9.36
CA GLN A 14 -14.08 11.16 -9.95
C GLN A 14 -13.98 12.29 -10.99
N THR A 15 -14.43 11.98 -12.19
CA THR A 15 -14.68 12.98 -13.24
C THR A 15 -16.15 13.32 -13.31
N GLU A 16 -16.53 14.20 -14.24
CA GLU A 16 -17.93 14.51 -14.45
C GLU A 16 -18.73 13.27 -14.89
N GLU A 17 -18.14 12.39 -15.69
CA GLU A 17 -18.82 11.24 -16.31
C GLU A 17 -18.40 9.88 -15.72
N LEU A 18 -17.19 9.77 -15.17
CA LEU A 18 -16.56 8.51 -14.78
C LEU A 18 -16.13 8.52 -13.31
N LEU A 19 -16.32 7.39 -12.65
CA LEU A 19 -15.69 7.06 -11.38
C LEU A 19 -14.59 6.02 -11.63
N ILE A 20 -13.36 6.36 -11.26
CA ILE A 20 -12.19 5.50 -11.37
C ILE A 20 -11.74 5.13 -9.96
N GLU A 21 -11.64 3.84 -9.69
CA GLU A 21 -11.26 3.27 -8.40
C GLU A 21 -10.01 2.42 -8.56
N LEU A 22 -8.98 2.66 -7.75
CA LEU A 22 -7.75 1.87 -7.68
C LEU A 22 -7.84 0.92 -6.49
N LEU A 23 -8.17 -0.34 -6.77
CA LEU A 23 -8.41 -1.37 -5.78
C LEU A 23 -7.09 -1.95 -5.26
N GLY A 24 -6.98 -2.06 -3.94
CA GLY A 24 -5.81 -2.60 -3.26
C GLY A 24 -4.67 -1.60 -3.05
N GLY A 25 -4.90 -0.32 -3.35
CA GLY A 25 -3.89 0.73 -3.26
C GLY A 25 -2.74 0.54 -4.25
N ILE A 26 -1.59 1.12 -3.93
CA ILE A 26 -0.37 1.00 -4.74
C ILE A 26 0.83 0.62 -3.89
N ARG A 27 1.82 -0.02 -4.51
CA ARG A 27 3.12 -0.28 -3.87
C ARG A 27 3.92 1.02 -3.82
N ILE A 28 4.46 1.35 -2.65
CA ILE A 28 5.27 2.56 -2.45
C ILE A 28 6.69 2.32 -2.97
N GLU A 29 7.29 1.17 -2.62
CA GLU A 29 8.62 0.75 -3.07
C GLU A 29 8.67 0.33 -4.55
N GLY A 30 9.86 0.42 -5.17
CA GLY A 30 10.09 0.03 -6.57
C GLY A 30 9.45 0.99 -7.57
N LEU A 31 10.07 2.17 -7.72
CA LEU A 31 9.58 3.29 -8.54
C LEU A 31 9.63 3.04 -10.05
N ASP A 32 10.19 1.91 -10.49
CA ASP A 32 10.33 1.49 -11.89
C ASP A 32 9.02 1.00 -12.53
N ARG A 33 8.01 0.68 -11.71
CA ARG A 33 6.73 0.13 -12.14
C ARG A 33 5.57 0.71 -11.36
N MET A 34 4.39 0.78 -11.98
CA MET A 34 3.16 1.23 -11.35
C MET A 34 2.00 0.29 -11.65
N ARG A 35 2.05 -0.90 -11.03
CA ARG A 35 1.00 -1.91 -11.14
C ARG A 35 -0.20 -1.57 -10.27
N VAL A 36 -1.37 -1.50 -10.88
CA VAL A 36 -2.63 -1.15 -10.23
C VAL A 36 -3.77 -2.05 -10.71
N THR A 37 -4.80 -2.20 -9.88
CA THR A 37 -6.08 -2.79 -10.30
C THR A 37 -7.10 -1.68 -10.42
N ILE A 38 -7.41 -1.28 -11.65
CA ILE A 38 -8.33 -0.17 -11.94
C ILE A 38 -9.73 -0.71 -12.18
N LYS A 39 -10.72 -0.06 -11.59
CA LYS A 39 -12.14 -0.21 -11.90
C LYS A 39 -12.67 1.12 -12.43
N VAL A 40 -13.31 1.11 -13.60
CA VAL A 40 -13.95 2.29 -14.18
C VAL A 40 -15.46 2.05 -14.24
N THR A 41 -16.23 3.01 -13.76
CA THR A 41 -17.70 3.00 -13.73
C THR A 41 -18.23 4.30 -14.32
N VAL A 42 -19.29 4.26 -15.12
CA VAL A 42 -19.95 5.47 -15.62
C VAL A 42 -20.94 5.97 -14.57
N ILE A 43 -20.86 7.25 -14.19
CA ILE A 43 -21.71 7.84 -13.14
C ILE A 43 -22.66 8.93 -13.67
N ASN A 44 -22.27 9.70 -14.71
CA ASN A 44 -23.17 10.65 -15.37
C ASN A 44 -22.94 10.67 -16.88
N ARG A 45 -23.89 10.17 -17.67
CA ARG A 45 -23.81 10.23 -19.13
C ARG A 45 -24.28 11.59 -19.62
N LYS A 46 -23.36 12.46 -20.06
CA LYS A 46 -23.71 13.79 -20.62
C LYS A 46 -23.93 13.76 -22.13
N HIS A 47 -23.34 12.81 -22.85
CA HIS A 47 -23.41 12.74 -24.32
C HIS A 47 -24.59 11.91 -24.81
N SER A 48 -25.46 12.54 -25.62
CA SER A 48 -26.73 11.96 -26.08
C SER A 48 -26.58 10.72 -26.97
N GLY A 49 -25.46 10.61 -27.71
CA GLY A 49 -25.14 9.47 -28.56
C GLY A 49 -24.91 8.14 -27.82
N TYR A 50 -24.69 8.19 -26.51
CA TYR A 50 -24.43 7.02 -25.65
C TYR A 50 -25.57 6.77 -24.63
N LEU A 51 -26.71 7.47 -24.79
CA LEU A 51 -27.91 7.31 -23.94
C LEU A 51 -28.71 6.04 -24.27
N SER A 52 -28.34 5.31 -25.33
CA SER A 52 -29.19 4.29 -25.95
C SER A 52 -29.34 3.00 -25.14
N ASN A 53 -28.52 2.75 -24.12
CA ASN A 53 -28.58 1.51 -23.34
C ASN A 53 -28.53 1.74 -21.82
N PRO A 54 -29.69 1.73 -21.13
CA PRO A 54 -29.81 1.86 -19.68
C PRO A 54 -29.11 0.76 -18.87
N GLU A 55 -28.90 -0.43 -19.45
CA GLU A 55 -28.24 -1.56 -18.76
C GLU A 55 -26.74 -1.33 -18.52
N LEU A 56 -26.12 -0.43 -19.30
CA LEU A 56 -24.71 -0.08 -19.15
C LEU A 56 -24.43 0.82 -17.93
N ALA A 57 -25.45 1.44 -17.33
CA ALA A 57 -25.27 2.33 -16.16
C ALA A 57 -24.77 1.59 -14.90
N GLY A 58 -24.82 0.25 -14.88
CA GLY A 58 -24.23 -0.59 -13.82
C GLY A 58 -22.94 -1.31 -14.24
N LEU A 59 -22.50 -1.17 -15.50
CA LEU A 59 -21.32 -1.87 -15.99
C LEU A 59 -20.04 -1.18 -15.51
N SER A 60 -19.13 -1.99 -14.97
CA SER A 60 -17.79 -1.55 -14.62
C SER A 60 -16.74 -2.39 -15.33
N VAL A 61 -15.67 -1.73 -15.76
CA VAL A 61 -14.51 -2.41 -16.35
C VAL A 61 -13.42 -2.49 -15.30
N LYS A 62 -13.04 -3.71 -14.95
CA LYS A 62 -11.94 -4.00 -14.02
C LYS A 62 -10.75 -4.57 -14.78
N HIS A 63 -9.56 -4.03 -14.54
CA HIS A 63 -8.35 -4.55 -15.13
C HIS A 63 -7.12 -4.32 -14.24
N ASN A 64 -6.20 -5.29 -14.26
CA ASN A 64 -4.87 -5.10 -13.69
C ASN A 64 -3.95 -4.63 -14.83
N LEU A 65 -3.25 -3.52 -14.64
CA LEU A 65 -2.26 -3.03 -15.60
C LEU A 65 -1.12 -2.30 -14.91
N ASP A 66 -0.03 -2.12 -15.64
CA ASP A 66 1.04 -1.20 -15.28
C ASP A 66 0.82 0.16 -15.96
N LEU A 67 0.69 1.23 -15.17
CA LEU A 67 0.46 2.59 -15.68
C LEU A 67 1.66 3.16 -16.45
N TYR A 68 2.86 2.60 -16.28
CA TYR A 68 4.04 2.98 -17.06
C TYR A 68 4.20 2.20 -18.37
N ASN A 69 3.31 1.24 -18.64
CA ASN A 69 3.32 0.49 -19.88
C ASN A 69 2.27 1.06 -20.84
N ASP A 70 2.69 1.92 -21.76
CA ASP A 70 1.82 2.58 -22.73
C ASP A 70 0.95 1.60 -23.50
N THR A 71 1.51 0.46 -23.92
CA THR A 71 0.75 -0.57 -24.66
C THR A 71 -0.39 -1.17 -23.81
N GLN A 72 -0.18 -1.37 -22.50
CA GLN A 72 -1.24 -1.84 -21.61
C GLN A 72 -2.30 -0.76 -21.36
N VAL A 73 -1.87 0.49 -21.18
CA VAL A 73 -2.75 1.64 -20.99
C VAL A 73 -3.65 1.85 -22.21
N GLU A 74 -3.09 1.85 -23.42
CA GLU A 74 -3.85 1.99 -24.66
C GLU A 74 -4.89 0.87 -24.84
N LYS A 75 -4.49 -0.38 -24.62
CA LYS A 75 -5.40 -1.54 -24.69
C LYS A 75 -6.52 -1.43 -23.67
N PHE A 76 -6.20 -0.97 -22.46
CA PHE A 76 -7.19 -0.75 -21.41
C PHE A 76 -8.17 0.35 -21.79
N VAL A 77 -7.69 1.51 -22.22
CA VAL A 77 -8.52 2.64 -22.68
C VAL A 77 -9.47 2.17 -23.77
N ARG A 78 -8.96 1.52 -24.82
CA ARG A 78 -9.79 0.99 -25.91
C ARG A 78 -10.89 0.05 -25.41
N ARG A 79 -10.56 -0.87 -24.50
CA ARG A 79 -11.54 -1.80 -23.91
C ARG A 79 -12.63 -1.08 -23.12
N VAL A 80 -12.27 -0.01 -22.41
CA VAL A 80 -13.24 0.81 -21.66
C VAL A 80 -14.16 1.55 -22.62
N LEU A 81 -13.62 2.13 -23.70
CA LEU A 81 -14.40 2.82 -24.73
C LEU A 81 -15.38 1.88 -25.43
N GLU A 82 -14.94 0.68 -25.80
CA GLU A 82 -15.80 -0.33 -26.44
C GLU A 82 -16.91 -0.83 -25.50
N LYS A 83 -16.62 -0.97 -24.19
CA LYS A 83 -17.59 -1.52 -23.23
C LYS A 83 -18.55 -0.51 -22.65
N LEU A 84 -18.09 0.71 -22.39
CA LEU A 84 -18.86 1.74 -21.68
C LEU A 84 -19.42 2.79 -22.64
N GLU A 85 -19.00 2.76 -23.92
CA GLU A 85 -19.36 3.71 -24.96
C GLU A 85 -19.08 5.15 -24.51
N THR A 86 -17.84 5.42 -24.09
CA THR A 86 -17.42 6.72 -23.54
C THR A 86 -16.46 7.45 -24.48
N GLY A 87 -16.18 8.72 -24.23
CA GLY A 87 -15.18 9.49 -25.00
C GLY A 87 -13.74 9.15 -24.62
N SER A 88 -12.87 8.98 -25.63
CA SER A 88 -11.44 8.62 -25.44
C SER A 88 -10.65 9.67 -24.66
N ILE A 89 -10.88 10.95 -24.96
CA ILE A 89 -10.07 12.06 -24.45
C ILE A 89 -10.20 12.19 -22.92
N ALA A 90 -11.41 12.06 -22.39
CA ALA A 90 -11.67 12.22 -20.96
C ALA A 90 -10.97 11.12 -20.14
N LEU A 91 -11.02 9.87 -20.61
CA LEU A 91 -10.39 8.74 -19.93
C LEU A 91 -8.86 8.81 -20.00
N THR A 92 -8.28 9.10 -21.17
CA THR A 92 -6.83 9.22 -21.32
C THR A 92 -6.27 10.34 -20.45
N LYS A 93 -6.94 11.50 -20.42
CA LYS A 93 -6.56 12.61 -19.54
C LYS A 93 -6.67 12.22 -18.06
N ALA A 94 -7.73 11.51 -17.67
CA ALA A 94 -7.91 11.04 -16.31
C ALA A 94 -6.81 10.06 -15.89
N ILE A 95 -6.43 9.12 -16.74
CA ILE A 95 -5.34 8.17 -16.46
C ILE A 95 -4.01 8.91 -16.29
N ALA A 96 -3.69 9.86 -17.17
CA ALA A 96 -2.48 10.66 -17.05
C ALA A 96 -2.43 11.47 -15.73
N ASP A 97 -3.53 12.13 -15.35
CA ASP A 97 -3.62 12.90 -14.10
C ASP A 97 -3.48 11.97 -12.87
N ILE A 98 -4.13 10.80 -12.90
CA ILE A 98 -3.98 9.77 -11.85
C ILE A 98 -2.52 9.32 -11.73
N THR A 99 -1.84 9.03 -12.84
CA THR A 99 -0.44 8.59 -12.83
C THR A 99 0.45 9.62 -12.13
N SER A 100 0.36 10.91 -12.49
CA SER A 100 1.15 11.97 -11.87
C SER A 100 0.84 12.14 -10.37
N GLN A 101 -0.43 12.03 -9.98
CA GLN A 101 -0.81 12.14 -8.56
C GLN A 101 -0.34 10.93 -7.74
N LEU A 102 -0.33 9.73 -8.32
CA LEU A 102 0.23 8.54 -7.69
C LEU A 102 1.74 8.65 -7.51
N GLU A 103 2.47 9.19 -8.50
CA GLU A 103 3.91 9.46 -8.40
C GLU A 103 4.21 10.38 -7.21
N GLN A 104 3.51 11.52 -7.13
CA GLN A 104 3.67 12.46 -6.03
C GLN A 104 3.31 11.84 -4.68
N TYR A 105 2.25 11.02 -4.64
CA TYR A 105 1.88 10.28 -3.44
C TYR A 105 2.98 9.31 -3.00
N ARG A 106 3.60 8.56 -3.93
CA ARG A 106 4.71 7.63 -3.60
C ARG A 106 5.91 8.37 -3.02
N LEU A 107 6.32 9.47 -3.64
CA LEU A 107 7.43 10.29 -3.13
C LEU A 107 7.14 10.77 -1.71
N THR A 108 5.95 11.31 -1.47
CA THR A 108 5.53 11.79 -0.15
C THR A 108 5.51 10.66 0.90
N GLN A 109 5.13 9.44 0.52
CA GLN A 109 5.12 8.29 1.44
C GLN A 109 6.53 7.76 1.72
N LEU A 110 7.43 7.80 0.74
CA LEU A 110 8.85 7.44 0.92
C LEU A 110 9.53 8.42 1.88
N ASP A 111 9.32 9.73 1.70
CA ASP A 111 9.85 10.75 2.61
C ASP A 111 9.34 10.54 4.05
N LYS A 112 8.08 10.15 4.22
CA LYS A 112 7.48 9.81 5.52
C LYS A 112 8.06 8.53 6.13
N GLN A 113 8.44 7.55 5.31
CA GLN A 113 9.11 6.34 5.78
C GLN A 113 10.55 6.62 6.21
N GLU A 114 11.31 7.43 5.46
CA GLU A 114 12.67 7.83 5.84
C GLU A 114 12.68 8.69 7.12
N THR A 115 11.64 9.50 7.34
CA THR A 115 11.50 10.31 8.57
C THR A 115 10.96 9.53 9.77
N ARG A 116 10.46 8.30 9.61
CA ARG A 116 10.32 7.35 10.73
C ARG A 116 11.71 6.87 11.14
N LYS A 117 12.50 7.78 11.70
CA LYS A 117 13.69 7.45 12.47
C LYS A 117 13.29 6.39 13.49
N GLU A 118 14.08 5.33 13.59
CA GLU A 118 14.03 4.39 14.70
C GLU A 118 13.85 5.21 15.98
N LYS A 119 12.90 4.84 16.85
CA LYS A 119 12.72 5.53 18.13
C LYS A 119 14.07 5.45 18.86
N ALA A 120 14.82 6.54 18.81
CA ALA A 120 16.05 6.65 19.57
C ALA A 120 15.63 6.65 21.03
N LEU A 121 16.09 5.64 21.78
CA LEU A 121 15.88 5.59 23.23
C LEU A 121 16.35 6.93 23.81
N SER A 122 15.53 7.55 24.64
CA SER A 122 15.98 8.67 25.47
C SER A 122 17.13 8.21 26.38
N LYS A 123 17.89 9.15 26.95
CA LYS A 123 19.00 8.81 27.86
C LYS A 123 18.52 7.95 29.04
N GLU A 124 17.36 8.32 29.60
CA GLU A 124 16.71 7.62 30.71
C GLU A 124 16.30 6.19 30.31
N GLU A 125 15.59 6.02 29.17
CA GLU A 125 15.20 4.69 28.69
C GLU A 125 16.42 3.81 28.36
N ARG A 126 17.52 4.42 27.91
CA ARG A 126 18.77 3.70 27.64
C ARG A 126 19.45 3.25 28.92
N GLU A 127 19.50 4.10 29.95
CA GLU A 127 20.03 3.75 31.26
C GLU A 127 19.21 2.64 31.92
N ASP A 128 17.88 2.74 31.89
CA ASP A 128 16.98 1.69 32.39
C ASP A 128 17.18 0.36 31.65
N ALA A 129 17.33 0.42 30.32
CA ALA A 129 17.60 -0.77 29.52
C ALA A 129 18.96 -1.41 29.86
N ILE A 130 20.02 -0.60 30.06
CA ILE A 130 21.34 -1.11 30.46
C ILE A 130 21.28 -1.73 31.86
N GLN A 131 20.66 -1.05 32.82
CA GLN A 131 20.47 -1.59 34.17
C GLN A 131 19.64 -2.87 34.16
N PHE A 132 18.68 -3.00 33.24
CA PHE A 132 17.94 -4.25 33.06
C PHE A 132 18.84 -5.36 32.53
N LEU A 133 19.68 -5.08 31.53
CA LEU A 133 20.59 -6.05 30.90
C LEU A 133 21.71 -6.51 31.85
N GLU A 134 22.11 -5.71 32.84
CA GLU A 134 23.14 -6.05 33.83
C GLU A 134 22.62 -6.89 35.00
N LYS A 135 21.30 -7.08 35.12
CA LYS A 135 20.71 -7.84 36.22
C LYS A 135 21.02 -9.33 36.11
N LEU A 136 21.25 -9.96 37.27
CA LEU A 136 21.33 -11.41 37.40
C LEU A 136 20.03 -12.08 36.92
N ASP A 137 20.18 -13.29 36.38
CA ASP A 137 19.08 -14.11 35.87
C ASP A 137 18.28 -13.45 34.71
N LEU A 138 19.00 -12.76 33.83
CA LEU A 138 18.45 -11.99 32.72
C LEU A 138 17.52 -12.80 31.82
N LEU A 139 17.85 -14.08 31.56
CA LEU A 139 17.07 -14.95 30.68
C LEU A 139 15.68 -15.23 31.25
N ASN A 140 15.58 -15.55 32.54
CA ASN A 140 14.29 -15.80 33.19
C ASN A 140 13.44 -14.52 33.26
N ARG A 141 14.06 -13.38 33.60
CA ARG A 141 13.38 -12.07 33.63
C ARG A 141 12.87 -11.67 32.25
N THR A 142 13.64 -11.93 31.21
CA THR A 142 13.23 -11.70 29.82
C THR A 142 12.06 -12.62 29.46
N ASN A 143 12.11 -13.89 29.88
CA ASN A 143 11.05 -14.87 29.64
C ASN A 143 9.71 -14.48 30.29
N GLU A 144 9.74 -13.97 31.52
CA GLU A 144 8.56 -13.44 32.22
C GLU A 144 7.97 -12.22 31.51
N LEU A 145 8.82 -11.28 31.07
CA LEU A 145 8.39 -10.09 30.35
C LEU A 145 7.79 -10.45 28.97
N LEU A 146 8.35 -11.44 28.28
CA LEU A 146 7.79 -11.98 27.04
C LEU A 146 6.42 -12.63 27.26
N GLY A 147 6.23 -13.30 28.41
CA GLY A 147 4.91 -13.82 28.80
C GLY A 147 3.89 -12.71 29.04
N LYS A 148 4.30 -11.63 29.72
CA LYS A 148 3.44 -10.46 30.01
C LYS A 148 3.10 -9.63 28.77
N SER A 149 3.94 -9.66 27.73
CA SER A 149 3.72 -8.90 26.48
C SER A 149 2.79 -9.61 25.48
N GLY A 150 2.28 -10.81 25.82
CA GLY A 150 1.32 -11.54 25.01
C GLY A 150 1.93 -12.55 24.03
N VAL A 151 3.21 -12.90 24.15
CA VAL A 151 3.81 -14.01 23.39
C VAL A 151 3.36 -15.33 24.01
N ILE A 152 2.34 -15.94 23.40
CA ILE A 152 1.75 -17.21 23.88
C ILE A 152 2.50 -18.40 23.25
N GLY A 153 3.09 -19.24 24.10
CA GLY A 153 3.81 -20.46 23.74
C GLY A 153 4.45 -21.11 24.97
N GLU A 154 4.93 -22.34 24.86
CA GLU A 154 5.67 -23.02 25.94
C GLU A 154 6.90 -22.18 26.35
N GLU A 155 7.17 -22.05 27.66
CA GLU A 155 8.20 -21.15 28.21
C GLU A 155 9.58 -21.33 27.57
N THR A 156 9.92 -22.55 27.19
CA THR A 156 11.20 -22.86 26.55
C THR A 156 11.24 -22.40 25.09
N ASN A 157 10.14 -22.53 24.36
CA ASN A 157 10.07 -22.16 22.93
C ASN A 157 10.10 -20.65 22.71
N ARG A 158 9.48 -19.87 23.60
CA ARG A 158 9.50 -18.40 23.48
C ARG A 158 10.90 -17.82 23.73
N LEU A 159 11.63 -18.38 24.69
CA LEU A 159 13.01 -17.97 24.98
C LEU A 159 13.94 -18.37 23.84
N LEU A 160 13.77 -19.58 23.28
CA LEU A 160 14.52 -20.04 22.12
C LEU A 160 14.29 -19.11 20.90
N MET A 161 13.03 -18.76 20.61
CA MET A 161 12.69 -17.81 19.55
C MET A 161 13.37 -16.46 19.77
N TYR A 162 13.32 -15.91 20.98
CA TYR A 162 13.99 -14.66 21.32
C TYR A 162 15.51 -14.71 21.09
N LEU A 163 16.17 -15.82 21.48
CA LEU A 163 17.60 -16.03 21.26
C LEU A 163 17.94 -16.14 19.77
N ILE A 164 17.13 -16.84 18.97
CA ILE A 164 17.32 -16.95 17.52
C ILE A 164 17.19 -15.58 16.84
N PHE A 165 16.15 -14.81 17.20
CA PHE A 165 15.93 -13.48 16.62
C PHE A 165 17.03 -12.48 16.99
N SER A 166 17.47 -12.49 18.25
CA SER A 166 18.56 -11.62 18.72
C SER A 166 19.93 -12.06 18.19
N SER A 167 20.14 -13.36 17.94
CA SER A 167 21.38 -13.87 17.36
C SER A 167 21.66 -13.36 15.95
N ARG A 168 20.63 -13.01 15.17
CA ARG A 168 20.80 -12.40 13.84
C ARG A 168 21.50 -11.04 13.89
N LYS A 169 21.53 -10.40 15.07
CA LYS A 169 22.24 -9.14 15.31
C LYS A 169 23.64 -9.32 15.89
N ARG A 170 24.12 -10.55 16.06
CA ARG A 170 25.50 -10.87 16.47
C ARG A 170 26.38 -11.12 15.25
N GLU A 171 27.69 -10.91 15.39
CA GLU A 171 28.68 -11.17 14.32
C GLU A 171 28.67 -12.63 13.84
N HIS A 172 28.32 -13.57 14.73
CA HIS A 172 28.11 -14.98 14.41
C HIS A 172 26.68 -15.40 14.79
N PRO A 173 25.76 -15.46 13.82
CA PRO A 173 24.41 -15.95 14.06
C PRO A 173 24.42 -17.45 14.39
N CYS A 174 23.65 -17.87 15.40
CA CYS A 174 23.27 -19.25 15.60
C CYS A 174 22.24 -19.63 14.53
N SER A 175 22.72 -19.98 13.34
CA SER A 175 21.94 -20.67 12.33
C SER A 175 21.91 -22.16 12.69
N SER A 176 20.75 -22.65 13.13
CA SER A 176 20.38 -24.06 12.98
C SER A 176 19.93 -24.34 11.55
#